data_AF-A0A1G7HA93-F1
#
_entry.id   AF-A0A1G7HA93-F1
#
_cell.length_a   1.000
_cell.length_b   1.000
_cell.length_c   1.000
_cell.angle_alpha   90.00
_cell.angle_beta   90.00
_cell.angle_gamma   90.00
#
_symmetry.space_group_name_H-M   'P 1'
#
loop_
_entity.id
_entity.type
_entity.pdbx_description
1 polymer ?
#
loop_
_entity_poly.entity_id
_entity_poly.type
_entity_poly.pdbx_seq_one_letter_code
_entity_poly.pdbx_strand_id
1 'polypeptide(L)'
;MKIKHLLLLALPAIMLAAACKKTETIEVPTQASNRILSYKITNVPEEPVYGAVNDEKGTITVILPYYYYLTTIQPEIAVSEGATVSPASGVLIDSITKKLTEGANIEYVVTGKDGSKATYKLLLTTQQPDITLDELSPDPANPTVLYHSKPATFEFNFFDITGKNFIPQQELLGIFSTISYVSEQGNVVYTAVNGDNYTTRIGATVPSAEQVPEGLYQIRVTSYTRTATMKNPVKIQSL
;
A
#
# COMPACT_ATOMS: atom_id res chain seq x y z
N MET A 1 18.68 81.74 -76.59
CA MET A 1 19.22 80.67 -77.47
C MET A 1 19.44 79.45 -76.56
N LYS A 2 18.51 78.48 -76.49
CA LYS A 2 18.52 77.18 -77.23
C LYS A 2 19.87 76.45 -77.05
N ILE A 3 20.04 75.19 -76.61
CA ILE A 3 19.28 73.92 -76.63
C ILE A 3 20.17 72.93 -75.79
N LYS A 4 19.63 72.15 -74.82
CA LYS A 4 19.22 70.71 -74.89
C LYS A 4 20.38 69.70 -75.13
N HIS A 5 20.48 68.66 -74.26
CA HIS A 5 20.71 67.21 -74.48
C HIS A 5 21.02 66.55 -73.10
N LEU A 6 20.18 65.74 -72.45
CA LEU A 6 19.59 64.41 -72.75
C LEU A 6 20.57 63.23 -72.59
N LEU A 7 20.38 62.42 -71.53
CA LEU A 7 20.50 60.94 -71.42
C LEU A 7 20.31 60.55 -69.93
N LEU A 8 19.14 60.15 -69.43
CA LEU A 8 18.48 58.82 -69.44
C LEU A 8 19.30 57.69 -68.79
N LEU A 9 19.01 57.35 -67.53
CA LEU A 9 19.15 55.98 -67.00
C LEU A 9 18.18 55.72 -65.85
N ALA A 10 17.57 54.53 -65.91
CA ALA A 10 16.31 54.14 -65.29
C ALA A 10 16.45 53.62 -63.85
N LEU A 11 15.34 53.72 -63.09
CA LEU A 11 15.00 53.01 -61.84
C LEU A 11 15.23 51.48 -61.96
N PRO A 12 15.47 50.71 -60.88
CA PRO A 12 14.47 50.46 -59.81
C PRO A 12 15.13 50.34 -58.40
N ALA A 13 14.51 50.08 -57.25
CA ALA A 13 13.16 49.77 -56.83
C ALA A 13 13.03 50.06 -55.33
N ILE A 14 11.82 50.48 -54.96
CA ILE A 14 11.21 50.38 -53.64
C ILE A 14 11.21 48.91 -53.20
N MET A 15 11.65 48.60 -51.97
CA MET A 15 11.07 47.58 -51.08
C MET A 15 11.90 47.44 -49.79
N LEU A 16 11.62 48.29 -48.78
CA LEU A 16 11.82 47.91 -47.37
C LEU A 16 10.53 47.26 -46.87
N ALA A 17 10.35 45.98 -47.15
CA ALA A 17 9.23 45.20 -46.60
C ALA A 17 9.76 44.23 -45.53
N ALA A 18 9.40 44.53 -44.28
CA ALA A 18 9.16 43.59 -43.18
C ALA A 18 10.06 42.35 -43.07
N ALA A 19 11.21 42.50 -42.40
CA ALA A 19 11.88 41.37 -41.76
C ALA A 19 11.18 41.03 -40.43
N CYS A 20 9.91 40.62 -40.50
CA CYS A 20 9.28 39.89 -39.40
C CYS A 20 9.87 38.49 -39.41
N LYS A 21 10.78 38.17 -38.48
CA LYS A 21 11.11 36.77 -38.18
C LYS A 21 9.79 36.09 -37.86
N LYS A 22 9.45 35.05 -38.62
CA LYS A 22 8.31 34.18 -38.36
C LYS A 22 8.46 33.67 -36.92
N THR A 23 7.62 34.16 -36.01
CA THR A 23 7.54 33.61 -34.66
C THR A 23 6.91 32.24 -34.80
N GLU A 24 7.73 31.20 -34.74
CA GLU A 24 7.24 29.84 -34.62
C GLU A 24 6.69 29.69 -33.21
N THR A 25 5.37 29.75 -33.10
CA THR A 25 4.66 29.30 -31.91
C THR A 25 4.89 27.81 -31.80
N ILE A 26 5.77 27.41 -30.88
CA ILE A 26 5.86 26.02 -30.44
C ILE A 26 4.55 25.76 -29.70
N GLU A 27 3.63 24.99 -30.31
CA GLU A 27 2.43 24.53 -29.62
C GLU A 27 2.89 23.72 -28.39
N VAL A 28 2.48 24.18 -27.21
CA VAL A 28 2.70 23.42 -25.98
C VAL A 28 1.95 22.10 -26.16
N PRO A 29 2.62 20.94 -26.04
CA PRO A 29 1.94 19.66 -26.22
C PRO A 29 0.76 19.56 -25.25
N THR A 30 -0.42 19.30 -25.78
CA THR A 30 -1.65 19.14 -24.99
C THR A 30 -1.43 18.12 -23.89
N GLN A 31 -1.58 18.54 -22.63
CA GLN A 31 -1.49 17.64 -21.50
C GLN A 31 -2.66 16.65 -21.53
N ALA A 32 -2.41 15.39 -21.14
CA ALA A 32 -3.46 14.39 -21.13
C ALA A 32 -4.58 14.78 -20.14
N SER A 33 -5.83 14.62 -20.58
CA SER A 33 -7.03 15.05 -19.86
C SER A 33 -7.46 14.10 -18.74
N ASN A 34 -6.71 13.02 -18.50
CA ASN A 34 -7.06 11.90 -17.64
C ASN A 34 -5.97 11.56 -16.61
N ARG A 35 -5.25 12.56 -16.09
CA ARG A 35 -4.15 12.35 -15.15
C ARG A 35 -4.56 12.51 -13.70
N ILE A 36 -3.81 11.87 -12.80
CA ILE A 36 -3.77 12.24 -11.39
C ILE A 36 -2.69 13.32 -11.23
N LEU A 37 -3.07 14.47 -10.69
CA LEU A 37 -2.17 15.60 -10.46
C LEU A 37 -1.52 15.55 -9.08
N SER A 38 -2.26 15.07 -8.08
CA SER A 38 -1.72 14.82 -6.74
C SER A 38 -2.52 13.75 -6.02
N TYR A 39 -1.85 13.10 -5.07
CA TYR A 39 -2.43 12.09 -4.19
C TYR A 39 -1.87 12.29 -2.79
N LYS A 40 -2.74 12.34 -1.78
CA LYS A 40 -2.31 12.36 -0.37
C LYS A 40 -3.32 11.61 0.50
N ILE A 41 -2.86 11.00 1.58
CA ILE A 41 -3.71 10.36 2.60
C ILE A 41 -3.90 11.37 3.73
N THR A 42 -5.15 11.68 4.06
CA THR A 42 -5.50 12.80 4.95
C THR A 42 -6.03 12.37 6.32
N ASN A 43 -6.36 11.10 6.54
CA ASN A 43 -6.81 10.59 7.82
C ASN A 43 -5.64 10.24 8.77
N VAL A 44 -4.71 11.19 8.92
CA VAL A 44 -3.53 11.11 9.80
C VAL A 44 -3.50 12.36 10.71
N PRO A 45 -2.95 12.26 11.93
CA PRO A 45 -3.08 13.32 12.95
C PRO A 45 -2.22 14.58 12.70
N GLU A 46 -1.18 14.47 11.88
CA GLU A 46 -0.24 15.56 11.60
C GLU A 46 -0.43 16.07 10.16
N GLU A 47 0.60 15.94 9.33
CA GLU A 47 0.59 16.28 7.92
C GLU A 47 0.11 15.10 7.06
N PRO A 48 -0.59 15.36 5.94
CA PRO A 48 -0.97 14.32 5.00
C PRO A 48 0.23 13.52 4.50
N VAL A 49 0.05 12.22 4.29
CA VAL A 49 1.08 11.40 3.66
C VAL A 49 0.95 11.53 2.14
N TYR A 50 1.91 12.19 1.52
CA TYR A 50 1.93 12.43 0.07
C TYR A 50 2.33 11.17 -0.72
N GLY A 51 1.65 10.96 -1.84
CA GLY A 51 1.99 9.94 -2.82
C GLY A 51 2.76 10.51 -4.01
N ALA A 52 3.78 9.79 -4.45
CA ALA A 52 4.50 10.10 -5.69
C ALA A 52 3.73 9.53 -6.88
N VAL A 53 3.21 10.41 -7.74
CA VAL A 53 2.47 10.02 -8.95
C VAL A 53 3.45 9.87 -10.10
N ASN A 54 3.35 8.76 -10.82
CA ASN A 54 4.07 8.50 -12.06
C ASN A 54 3.07 8.19 -13.17
N ASP A 55 2.80 9.19 -14.01
CA ASP A 55 1.83 9.11 -15.11
C ASP A 55 2.27 8.11 -16.19
N GLU A 56 3.56 8.07 -16.53
CA GLU A 56 4.08 7.18 -17.57
C GLU A 56 3.91 5.69 -17.20
N LYS A 57 4.07 5.36 -15.92
CA LYS A 57 3.91 4.00 -15.39
C LYS A 57 2.49 3.70 -14.91
N GLY A 58 1.62 4.70 -14.81
CA GLY A 58 0.30 4.56 -14.19
C GLY A 58 0.41 4.06 -12.75
N THR A 59 1.26 4.69 -11.94
CA THR A 59 1.47 4.28 -10.53
C THR A 59 1.41 5.46 -9.57
N ILE A 60 1.00 5.17 -8.34
CA ILE A 60 1.05 6.08 -7.20
C ILE A 60 1.83 5.35 -6.11
N THR A 61 2.95 5.89 -5.66
CA THR A 61 3.76 5.27 -4.60
C THR A 61 3.53 5.99 -3.29
N VAL A 62 3.13 5.26 -2.25
CA VAL A 62 2.90 5.79 -0.91
C VAL A 62 3.61 4.92 0.12
N ILE A 63 4.35 5.58 1.02
CA ILE A 63 5.04 4.94 2.13
C ILE A 63 4.38 5.44 3.42
N LEU A 64 3.64 4.56 4.09
CA LEU A 64 2.93 4.86 5.34
C LEU A 64 3.83 4.66 6.56
N PRO A 65 3.96 5.67 7.43
CA PRO A 65 4.52 5.47 8.75
C PRO A 65 3.65 4.50 9.56
N TYR A 66 4.24 3.43 10.09
CA TYR A 66 3.49 2.35 10.73
C TYR A 66 2.88 2.77 12.08
N TYR A 67 3.43 3.80 12.73
CA TYR A 67 2.95 4.34 14.01
C TYR A 67 1.62 5.09 13.90
N TYR A 68 1.10 5.31 12.68
CA TYR A 68 -0.28 5.76 12.49
C TYR A 68 -1.30 4.62 12.59
N TYR A 69 -0.84 3.36 12.57
CA TYR A 69 -1.69 2.18 12.75
C TYR A 69 -2.94 2.14 11.85
N LEU A 70 -2.84 2.70 10.64
CA LEU A 70 -3.97 2.83 9.74
C LEU A 70 -4.41 1.45 9.24
N THR A 71 -5.67 1.10 9.49
CA THR A 71 -6.37 -0.03 8.88
C THR A 71 -7.25 0.40 7.70
N THR A 72 -7.47 1.72 7.58
CA THR A 72 -8.23 2.40 6.54
C THR A 72 -7.48 3.67 6.14
N ILE A 73 -7.49 4.02 4.85
CA ILE A 73 -6.94 5.29 4.35
C ILE A 73 -8.04 6.13 3.72
N GLN A 74 -7.92 7.46 3.84
CA GLN A 74 -8.75 8.44 3.16
C GLN A 74 -7.90 9.25 2.17
N PRO A 75 -7.95 8.92 0.87
CA PRO A 75 -7.19 9.65 -0.14
C PRO A 75 -7.87 10.96 -0.53
N GLU A 76 -7.12 12.05 -0.60
CA GLU A 76 -7.48 13.23 -1.37
C GLU A 76 -6.72 13.21 -2.70
N ILE A 77 -7.46 13.23 -3.80
CA ILE A 77 -6.95 13.03 -5.17
C ILE A 77 -7.36 14.24 -6.01
N ALA A 78 -6.37 14.92 -6.58
CA ALA A 78 -6.60 15.93 -7.62
C ALA A 78 -6.36 15.27 -8.99
N VAL A 79 -7.24 15.53 -9.95
CA VAL A 79 -7.14 15.03 -11.34
C VAL A 79 -7.17 16.17 -12.34
N SER A 80 -6.83 15.88 -13.61
CA SER A 80 -6.95 16.83 -14.72
C SER A 80 -8.31 17.55 -14.74
N GLU A 81 -8.33 18.79 -15.23
CA GLU A 81 -9.55 19.60 -15.26
C GLU A 81 -10.71 18.90 -16.01
N GLY A 82 -11.87 18.80 -15.36
CA GLY A 82 -13.05 18.12 -15.90
C GLY A 82 -12.96 16.60 -15.92
N ALA A 83 -11.88 16.00 -15.42
CA ALA A 83 -11.78 14.56 -15.23
C ALA A 83 -12.49 14.10 -13.95
N THR A 84 -12.74 12.80 -13.86
CA THR A 84 -13.28 12.12 -12.68
C THR A 84 -12.39 10.94 -12.32
N VAL A 85 -12.41 10.51 -11.05
CA VAL A 85 -11.64 9.35 -10.57
C VAL A 85 -12.52 8.39 -9.80
N SER A 86 -12.28 7.09 -9.97
CA SER A 86 -12.93 6.02 -9.20
C SER A 86 -11.88 5.04 -8.64
N PRO A 87 -11.85 4.74 -7.33
CA PRO A 87 -12.66 5.35 -6.28
C PRO A 87 -12.53 6.87 -6.21
N ALA A 88 -13.60 7.56 -5.83
CA ALA A 88 -13.62 9.02 -5.76
C ALA A 88 -12.71 9.53 -4.63
N SER A 89 -12.20 10.76 -4.80
CA SER A 89 -11.49 11.49 -3.75
C SER A 89 -12.34 11.56 -2.49
N GLY A 90 -11.73 11.33 -1.32
CA GLY A 90 -12.37 11.32 -0.01
C GLY A 90 -13.04 9.99 0.38
N VAL A 91 -13.16 9.03 -0.53
CA VAL A 91 -13.73 7.69 -0.20
C VAL A 91 -12.73 6.88 0.61
N LEU A 92 -13.20 6.32 1.73
CA LEU A 92 -12.40 5.44 2.59
C LEU A 92 -12.08 4.13 1.86
N ILE A 93 -10.80 3.74 1.90
CA ILE A 93 -10.33 2.43 1.47
C ILE A 93 -9.95 1.65 2.73
N ASP A 94 -10.73 0.62 3.05
CA ASP A 94 -10.54 -0.20 4.25
C ASP A 94 -9.56 -1.37 4.04
N SER A 95 -9.40 -2.18 5.09
CA SER A 95 -8.70 -3.47 5.06
C SER A 95 -7.26 -3.37 4.56
N ILE A 96 -6.60 -2.24 4.83
CA ILE A 96 -5.27 -1.93 4.30
C ILE A 96 -4.23 -2.94 4.76
N THR A 97 -4.29 -3.38 6.00
CA THR A 97 -3.42 -4.42 6.54
C THR A 97 -3.53 -5.71 5.74
N LYS A 98 -4.76 -6.21 5.55
CA LYS A 98 -5.06 -7.40 4.76
C LYS A 98 -4.58 -7.25 3.32
N LYS A 99 -4.88 -6.12 2.67
CA LYS A 99 -4.48 -5.87 1.28
C LYS A 99 -2.96 -5.88 1.12
N LEU A 100 -2.22 -5.35 2.09
CA LEU A 100 -0.75 -5.35 2.09
C LEU A 100 -0.18 -6.75 2.36
N THR A 101 -0.78 -7.53 3.27
CA THR A 101 -0.29 -8.89 3.58
C THR A 101 -0.64 -9.91 2.51
N GLU A 102 -1.72 -9.70 1.75
CA GLU A 102 -2.18 -10.62 0.70
C GLU A 102 -1.77 -10.15 -0.72
N GLY A 103 -1.11 -8.99 -0.85
CA GLY A 103 -0.69 -8.45 -2.15
C GLY A 103 -1.84 -7.99 -3.04
N ALA A 104 -2.97 -7.58 -2.45
CA ALA A 104 -4.12 -7.09 -3.19
C ALA A 104 -3.84 -5.72 -3.83
N ASN A 105 -4.19 -5.57 -5.10
CA ASN A 105 -4.03 -4.31 -5.83
C ASN A 105 -5.14 -3.32 -5.45
N ILE A 106 -4.76 -2.06 -5.24
CA ILE A 106 -5.68 -0.92 -5.17
C ILE A 106 -5.45 -0.10 -6.44
N GLU A 107 -6.51 0.17 -7.18
CA GLU A 107 -6.44 0.87 -8.47
C GLU A 107 -7.40 2.06 -8.50
N TYR A 108 -6.98 3.10 -9.22
CA TYR A 108 -7.78 4.28 -9.52
C TYR A 108 -7.93 4.41 -11.03
N VAL A 109 -9.15 4.58 -11.50
CA VAL A 109 -9.45 4.84 -12.90
C VAL A 109 -9.83 6.30 -13.05
N VAL A 110 -9.01 7.06 -13.77
CA VAL A 110 -9.30 8.44 -14.15
C VAL A 110 -9.97 8.46 -15.52
N THR A 111 -11.15 9.06 -15.60
CA THR A 111 -11.84 9.31 -16.88
C THR A 111 -11.76 10.79 -17.19
N GLY A 112 -11.06 11.14 -18.26
CA GLY A 112 -10.91 12.51 -18.73
C GLY A 112 -12.20 13.07 -19.31
N LYS A 113 -12.26 14.40 -19.44
CA LYS A 113 -13.42 15.10 -20.01
C LYS A 113 -13.77 14.66 -21.43
N ASP A 114 -12.76 14.22 -22.19
CA ASP A 114 -12.90 13.66 -23.56
C ASP A 114 -13.29 12.17 -23.58
N GLY A 115 -13.49 11.55 -22.42
CA GLY A 115 -13.81 10.13 -22.27
C GLY A 115 -12.61 9.20 -22.26
N SER A 116 -11.38 9.71 -22.43
CA SER A 116 -10.16 8.91 -22.31
C SER A 116 -10.00 8.36 -20.88
N LYS A 117 -9.37 7.20 -20.74
CA LYS A 117 -9.18 6.54 -19.44
C LYS A 117 -7.73 6.22 -19.15
N ALA A 118 -7.32 6.41 -17.90
CA ALA A 118 -6.03 5.97 -17.39
C ALA A 118 -6.24 5.23 -16.07
N THR A 119 -5.51 4.13 -15.88
CA THR A 119 -5.53 3.36 -14.64
C THR A 119 -4.23 3.58 -13.89
N TYR A 120 -4.35 3.90 -12.60
CA TYR A 120 -3.23 4.08 -11.69
C TYR A 120 -3.26 3.02 -10.60
N LYS A 121 -2.18 2.24 -10.50
CA LYS A 121 -2.00 1.29 -9.40
C LYS A 121 -1.36 1.98 -8.20
N LEU A 122 -2.00 1.87 -7.04
CA LEU A 122 -1.44 2.31 -5.77
C LEU A 122 -0.44 1.27 -5.27
N LEU A 123 0.83 1.64 -5.25
CA LEU A 123 1.94 0.92 -4.62
C LEU A 123 2.05 1.42 -3.19
N LEU A 124 1.22 0.84 -2.32
CA LEU A 124 1.21 1.14 -0.90
C LEU A 124 2.20 0.25 -0.16
N THR A 125 3.03 0.83 0.69
CA THR A 125 3.91 0.11 1.61
C THR A 125 3.91 0.78 2.97
N THR A 126 4.34 0.07 4.00
CA THR A 126 4.54 0.63 5.35
C THR A 126 6.01 0.65 5.71
N GLN A 127 6.41 1.59 6.56
CA GLN A 127 7.75 1.66 7.16
C GLN A 127 7.94 0.69 8.34
N GLN A 128 7.07 -0.31 8.49
CA GLN A 128 7.22 -1.30 9.53
C GLN A 128 8.49 -2.15 9.25
N PRO A 129 9.41 -2.31 10.21
CA PRO A 129 10.50 -3.27 10.06
C PRO A 129 9.96 -4.70 9.94
N ASP A 130 10.69 -5.59 9.26
CA ASP A 130 10.32 -7.00 9.24
C ASP A 130 10.32 -7.57 10.67
N ILE A 131 9.35 -8.45 10.93
CA ILE A 131 9.24 -9.13 12.21
C ILE A 131 10.14 -10.36 12.23
N THR A 132 10.72 -10.66 13.39
CA THR A 132 11.45 -11.91 13.62
C THR A 132 10.75 -12.72 14.67
N LEU A 133 10.79 -14.04 14.55
CA LEU A 133 10.22 -14.98 15.51
C LEU A 133 11.32 -15.86 16.08
N ASP A 134 11.27 -16.06 17.39
CA ASP A 134 12.02 -17.11 18.05
C ASP A 134 11.24 -18.44 17.92
N GLU A 135 11.92 -19.53 17.60
CA GLU A 135 11.27 -20.83 17.39
C GLU A 135 10.68 -21.36 18.71
N LEU A 136 9.41 -21.78 18.68
CA LEU A 136 8.79 -22.50 19.80
C LEU A 136 9.33 -23.91 19.95
N SER A 137 9.68 -24.56 18.84
CA SER A 137 10.26 -25.90 18.79
C SER A 137 11.72 -25.80 18.37
N PRO A 138 12.70 -25.93 19.28
CA PRO A 138 14.12 -25.88 18.93
C PRO A 138 14.54 -27.05 18.01
N ASP A 139 13.90 -28.21 18.15
CA ASP A 139 14.16 -29.42 17.38
C ASP A 139 12.89 -29.88 16.64
N PRO A 140 12.87 -29.92 15.29
CA PRO A 140 11.71 -30.37 14.53
C PRO A 140 11.39 -31.87 14.72
N ALA A 141 12.36 -32.69 15.15
CA ALA A 141 12.12 -34.10 15.46
C ALA A 141 11.39 -34.31 16.80
N ASN A 142 11.47 -33.32 17.69
CA ASN A 142 10.87 -33.33 19.02
C ASN A 142 10.09 -32.01 19.24
N PRO A 143 8.96 -31.83 18.53
CA PRO A 143 8.22 -30.57 18.53
C PRO A 143 7.66 -30.26 19.93
N THR A 144 7.68 -28.98 20.28
CA THR A 144 7.03 -28.47 21.49
C THR A 144 5.54 -28.78 21.44
N VAL A 145 5.03 -29.33 22.53
CA VAL A 145 3.62 -29.70 22.65
C VAL A 145 2.84 -28.55 23.26
N LEU A 146 1.78 -28.12 22.56
CA LEU A 146 0.81 -27.14 23.03
C LEU A 146 -0.52 -27.85 23.25
N TYR A 147 -1.06 -27.75 24.46
CA TYR A 147 -2.28 -28.45 24.83
C TYR A 147 -3.51 -27.59 24.59
N HIS A 148 -4.56 -28.16 24.03
CA HIS A 148 -5.83 -27.46 23.78
C HIS A 148 -6.37 -26.75 25.01
N SER A 149 -6.95 -25.56 24.83
CA SER A 149 -7.82 -24.97 25.85
C SER A 149 -9.20 -25.63 25.84
N LYS A 150 -9.90 -25.57 26.98
CA LYS A 150 -11.33 -25.93 27.11
C LYS A 150 -12.13 -24.71 27.58
N PRO A 151 -12.50 -23.79 26.66
CA PRO A 151 -13.22 -22.57 27.03
C PRO A 151 -14.56 -22.83 27.73
N ALA A 152 -15.24 -23.94 27.38
CA ALA A 152 -16.50 -24.36 27.98
C ALA A 152 -16.37 -24.66 29.50
N THR A 153 -15.19 -25.03 29.97
CA THR A 153 -14.89 -25.26 31.40
C THR A 153 -13.94 -24.21 31.98
N PHE A 154 -13.71 -23.11 31.26
CA PHE A 154 -12.78 -22.03 31.64
C PHE A 154 -11.33 -22.49 31.89
N GLU A 155 -10.90 -23.60 31.29
CA GLU A 155 -9.51 -24.05 31.30
C GLU A 155 -8.79 -23.49 30.08
N PHE A 156 -7.82 -22.59 30.30
CA PHE A 156 -7.06 -21.96 29.22
C PHE A 156 -5.58 -22.32 29.32
N ASN A 157 -5.05 -22.86 28.24
CA ASN A 157 -3.62 -23.09 28.07
C ASN A 157 -3.03 -21.93 27.28
N PHE A 158 -1.98 -21.33 27.82
CA PHE A 158 -1.33 -20.16 27.25
C PHE A 158 0.08 -20.51 26.80
N PHE A 159 0.55 -19.78 25.80
CA PHE A 159 1.93 -19.81 25.36
C PHE A 159 2.34 -18.41 24.89
N ASP A 160 3.65 -18.18 24.88
CA ASP A 160 4.24 -16.93 24.44
C ASP A 160 4.99 -17.11 23.14
N ILE A 161 4.73 -16.20 22.21
CA ILE A 161 5.59 -16.01 21.05
C ILE A 161 6.54 -14.87 21.37
N THR A 162 7.83 -15.11 21.19
CA THR A 162 8.89 -14.11 21.37
C THR A 162 9.54 -13.76 20.04
N GLY A 163 10.09 -12.56 19.97
CA GLY A 163 10.67 -12.04 18.74
C GLY A 163 10.93 -10.54 18.79
N LYS A 164 10.92 -9.90 17.61
CA LYS A 164 11.19 -8.46 17.47
C LYS A 164 10.23 -7.79 16.49
N ASN A 165 10.06 -6.49 16.68
CA ASN A 165 9.33 -5.55 15.81
C ASN A 165 7.83 -5.82 15.70
N PHE A 166 7.24 -6.49 16.68
CA PHE A 166 5.79 -6.62 16.76
C PHE A 166 5.15 -5.24 17.03
N ILE A 167 3.95 -5.04 16.50
CA ILE A 167 3.12 -3.90 16.84
C ILE A 167 2.41 -4.18 18.16
N PRO A 168 2.66 -3.36 19.22
CA PRO A 168 1.96 -3.53 20.48
C PRO A 168 0.48 -3.22 20.30
N GLN A 169 -0.34 -3.84 21.14
CA GLN A 169 -1.77 -3.55 21.16
C GLN A 169 -1.99 -2.07 21.50
N GLN A 170 -2.94 -1.45 20.80
CA GLN A 170 -3.37 -0.09 21.09
C GLN A 170 -4.79 -0.17 21.61
N GLU A 171 -5.01 0.25 22.87
CA GLU A 171 -6.30 0.12 23.58
C GLU A 171 -7.49 0.61 22.74
N LEU A 172 -7.30 1.71 21.98
CA LEU A 172 -8.34 2.35 21.18
C LEU A 172 -8.39 1.91 19.70
N LEU A 173 -7.33 1.25 19.19
CA LEU A 173 -7.23 0.89 17.76
C LEU A 173 -7.33 -0.62 17.51
N GLY A 174 -7.34 -1.43 18.57
CA GLY A 174 -7.60 -2.86 18.50
C GLY A 174 -6.33 -3.71 18.36
N ILE A 175 -6.53 -4.92 17.88
CA ILE A 175 -5.53 -5.99 17.85
C ILE A 175 -4.85 -6.00 16.48
N PHE A 176 -3.55 -5.71 16.47
CA PHE A 176 -2.75 -5.69 15.24
C PHE A 176 -2.05 -7.00 14.93
N SER A 177 -2.06 -7.97 15.85
CA SER A 177 -1.33 -9.22 15.67
C SER A 177 -2.27 -10.43 15.68
N THR A 178 -2.03 -11.35 14.76
CA THR A 178 -2.75 -12.62 14.66
C THR A 178 -1.78 -13.78 14.60
N ILE A 179 -2.24 -14.95 15.08
CA ILE A 179 -1.51 -16.21 15.04
C ILE A 179 -2.28 -17.19 14.18
N SER A 180 -1.69 -17.58 13.07
CA SER A 180 -2.24 -18.59 12.18
C SER A 180 -1.57 -19.94 12.41
N TYR A 181 -2.38 -20.97 12.58
CA TYR A 181 -1.97 -22.37 12.61
C TYR A 181 -1.99 -22.89 11.18
N VAL A 182 -0.81 -23.20 10.64
CA VAL A 182 -0.63 -23.61 9.25
C VAL A 182 -0.34 -25.11 9.21
N SER A 183 -1.14 -25.85 8.44
CA SER A 183 -0.96 -27.30 8.30
C SER A 183 0.31 -27.63 7.52
N GLU A 184 0.73 -28.91 7.53
CA GLU A 184 1.87 -29.40 6.74
C GLU A 184 1.70 -29.17 5.23
N GLN A 185 0.46 -29.09 4.73
CA GLN A 185 0.16 -28.76 3.34
C GLN A 185 0.23 -27.26 3.02
N GLY A 186 0.55 -26.42 4.03
CA GLY A 186 0.65 -24.97 3.88
C GLY A 186 -0.68 -24.20 4.01
N ASN A 187 -1.77 -24.88 4.39
CA ASN A 187 -3.08 -24.27 4.53
C ASN A 187 -3.24 -23.63 5.91
N VAL A 188 -3.78 -22.41 5.98
CA VAL A 188 -4.17 -21.79 7.25
C VAL A 188 -5.43 -22.50 7.76
N VAL A 189 -5.32 -23.22 8.87
CA VAL A 189 -6.43 -23.96 9.50
C VAL A 189 -7.24 -23.05 10.42
N TYR A 190 -6.56 -22.26 11.21
CA TYR A 190 -7.18 -21.33 12.16
C TYR A 190 -6.31 -20.09 12.31
N THR A 191 -6.95 -18.94 12.56
CA THR A 191 -6.25 -17.71 12.92
C THR A 191 -6.83 -17.17 14.22
N ALA A 192 -6.02 -17.21 15.27
CA ALA A 192 -6.31 -16.62 16.56
C ALA A 192 -6.05 -15.12 16.54
N VAL A 193 -6.88 -14.38 17.27
CA VAL A 193 -6.69 -12.95 17.57
C VAL A 193 -6.23 -12.87 19.03
N ASN A 194 -5.10 -12.21 19.29
CA ASN A 194 -4.43 -12.26 20.59
C ASN A 194 -4.76 -11.09 21.50
N GLY A 195 -4.82 -11.36 22.79
CA GLY A 195 -5.00 -10.35 23.85
C GLY A 195 -3.77 -9.47 23.98
N ASP A 196 -2.69 -9.99 24.59
CA ASP A 196 -1.56 -9.16 25.00
C ASP A 196 -0.46 -9.12 23.94
N ASN A 197 -0.28 -7.96 23.30
CA ASN A 197 0.75 -7.74 22.29
C ASN A 197 1.73 -6.66 22.73
N TYR A 198 3.01 -7.02 22.80
CA TYR A 198 4.15 -6.15 23.08
C TYR A 198 5.09 -6.15 21.88
N THR A 199 6.08 -5.27 21.86
CA THR A 199 7.06 -5.16 20.76
C THR A 199 7.94 -6.40 20.58
N THR A 200 8.07 -7.23 21.61
CA THR A 200 8.93 -8.42 21.62
C THR A 200 8.23 -9.71 22.07
N ARG A 201 6.95 -9.62 22.44
CA ARG A 201 6.19 -10.75 22.98
C ARG A 201 4.72 -10.65 22.59
N ILE A 202 4.13 -11.77 22.20
CA ILE A 202 2.70 -11.92 21.97
C ILE A 202 2.22 -13.10 22.83
N GLY A 203 1.32 -12.82 23.76
CA GLY A 203 0.67 -13.86 24.56
C GLY A 203 -0.54 -14.41 23.82
N ALA A 204 -0.70 -15.73 23.81
CA ALA A 204 -1.78 -16.39 23.08
C ALA A 204 -2.34 -17.58 23.85
N THR A 205 -3.62 -17.87 23.60
CA THR A 205 -4.25 -19.11 24.03
C THR A 205 -4.10 -20.17 22.95
N VAL A 206 -3.89 -21.41 23.37
CA VAL A 206 -4.01 -22.56 22.47
C VAL A 206 -5.51 -22.76 22.16
N PRO A 207 -5.93 -22.83 20.89
CA PRO A 207 -7.33 -23.02 20.52
C PRO A 207 -7.96 -24.29 21.10
N SER A 208 -9.28 -24.40 21.03
CA SER A 208 -9.96 -25.65 21.38
C SER A 208 -9.73 -26.70 20.28
N ALA A 209 -9.92 -27.98 20.64
CA ALA A 209 -9.83 -29.11 19.69
C ALA A 209 -10.83 -29.01 18.52
N GLU A 210 -11.91 -28.24 18.69
CA GLU A 210 -12.89 -27.96 17.63
C GLU A 210 -12.35 -26.94 16.61
N GLN A 211 -11.58 -25.96 17.08
CA GLN A 211 -11.01 -24.91 16.23
C GLN A 211 -9.75 -25.37 15.50
N VAL A 212 -8.90 -26.13 16.19
CA VAL A 212 -7.66 -26.70 15.66
C VAL A 212 -7.61 -28.16 16.10
N PRO A 213 -7.71 -29.14 15.17
CA PRO A 213 -7.55 -30.54 15.51
C PRO A 213 -6.14 -30.89 16.00
N GLU A 214 -5.97 -32.10 16.54
CA GLU A 214 -4.65 -32.61 16.90
C GLU A 214 -3.77 -32.78 15.66
N GLY A 215 -2.50 -32.39 15.76
CA GLY A 215 -1.58 -32.48 14.63
C GLY A 215 -0.33 -31.61 14.77
N LEU A 216 0.45 -31.55 13.69
CA LEU A 216 1.61 -30.69 13.56
C LEU A 216 1.24 -29.42 12.79
N TYR A 217 1.64 -28.27 13.33
CA TYR A 217 1.34 -26.97 12.75
C TYR A 217 2.55 -26.06 12.78
N GLN A 218 2.82 -25.39 11.67
CA GLN A 218 3.69 -24.22 11.69
C GLN A 218 2.91 -23.03 12.24
N ILE A 219 3.59 -22.24 13.07
CA ILE A 219 3.02 -21.00 13.62
C ILE A 219 3.42 -19.83 12.73
N ARG A 220 2.42 -19.18 12.14
CA ARG A 220 2.58 -17.94 11.39
C ARG A 220 2.05 -16.78 12.20
N VAL A 221 2.87 -15.75 12.37
CA VAL A 221 2.47 -14.50 13.01
C VAL A 221 2.31 -13.45 11.94
N THR A 222 1.18 -12.77 11.93
CA THR A 222 1.04 -11.49 11.24
C THR A 222 0.98 -10.41 12.29
N SER A 223 1.83 -9.39 12.21
CA SER A 223 1.78 -8.20 13.04
C SER A 223 1.67 -6.98 12.14
N TYR A 224 0.51 -6.33 12.18
CA TYR A 224 0.08 -5.23 11.33
C TYR A 224 0.19 -5.54 9.83
N THR A 225 1.33 -5.23 9.20
CA THR A 225 1.57 -5.41 7.76
C THR A 225 2.76 -6.32 7.46
N ARG A 226 3.24 -7.04 8.47
CA ARG A 226 4.35 -7.98 8.36
C ARG A 226 3.92 -9.35 8.79
N THR A 227 4.43 -10.36 8.11
CA THR A 227 4.14 -11.76 8.39
C THR A 227 5.44 -12.53 8.43
N ALA A 228 5.57 -13.41 9.43
CA ALA A 228 6.65 -14.37 9.53
C ALA A 228 6.09 -15.73 9.94
N THR A 229 6.73 -16.81 9.50
CA THR A 229 6.34 -18.19 9.85
C THR A 229 7.54 -18.87 10.49
N MET A 230 7.32 -19.50 11.65
CA MET A 230 8.32 -20.34 12.30
C MET A 230 8.66 -21.53 11.39
N LYS A 231 9.93 -21.94 11.41
CA LYS A 231 10.40 -23.04 10.57
C LYS A 231 9.92 -24.38 11.13
N ASN A 232 10.03 -24.57 12.44
CA ASN A 232 9.74 -25.83 13.08
C ASN A 232 8.26 -25.88 13.53
N PRO A 233 7.58 -27.02 13.35
CA PRO A 233 6.20 -27.15 13.78
C PRO A 233 6.10 -27.28 15.30
N VAL A 234 4.94 -26.91 15.85
CA VAL A 234 4.49 -27.32 17.18
C VAL A 234 3.52 -28.50 17.04
N LYS A 235 3.43 -29.32 18.08
CA LYS A 235 2.43 -30.38 18.18
C LYS A 235 1.25 -29.88 19.00
N ILE A 236 0.06 -29.90 18.42
CA ILE A 236 -1.20 -29.58 19.08
C ILE A 236 -1.88 -30.89 19.48
N GLN A 237 -2.28 -31.03 20.74
CA GLN A 237 -3.01 -32.20 21.23
C GLN A 237 -3.85 -31.90 22.47
N SER A 238 -4.74 -32.82 22.83
CA SER A 238 -5.49 -32.76 24.08
C SER A 238 -4.64 -33.22 25.27
N LEU A 239 -5.01 -32.75 26.47
CA LEU A 239 -4.47 -33.25 27.75
C LEU A 239 -4.97 -34.67 28.03
#